data_AF-I1C961-F1
#
_entry.id   AF-I1C961-F1
#
_cell.length_a   1.000
_cell.length_b   1.000
_cell.length_c   1.000
_cell.angle_alpha   90.00
_cell.angle_beta   90.00
_cell.angle_gamma   90.00
#
_symmetry.space_group_name_H-M   'P 1'
#
loop_
_entity.id
_entity.type
_entity.pdbx_description
1 polymer ?
#
loop_
_entity_poly.entity_id
_entity_poly.type
_entity_poly.pdbx_seq_one_letter_code
_entity_poly.pdbx_strand_id
1 'polypeptide(L)'
;MSLSVTKIHHILSFVPKVNLLDIQYCDLITNAGNTIEIFNNITELNLLWTDFSLDAIKQLFQSIPQLVTVNLGANHNRKPLENDLALQVMSEVCPNIERLSISLQQVSENTLCRLLTVYGYQLALLSIRCEGTQVIKRISQCAKRLQHLIIRHSGCNKNDVTDILRECESLSHFAMVSWPIQEVPSVVLDRMRDQVEGIRKTFALDRNDLEEIRRLCLYQEQEI
;
A
#
# COMPACT_ATOMS: atom_id res chain seq x y z
N MET A 1 -24.08 5.07 3.75
CA MET A 1 -24.68 4.67 5.05
C MET A 1 -23.67 5.07 6.10
N SER A 2 -24.05 5.83 7.14
CA SER A 2 -23.05 6.33 8.07
C SER A 2 -22.79 5.38 9.25
N LEU A 3 -21.51 5.13 9.54
CA LEU A 3 -21.03 4.39 10.70
C LEU A 3 -20.21 5.33 11.58
N SER A 4 -20.59 5.51 12.85
CA SER A 4 -19.82 6.38 13.74
C SER A 4 -18.71 5.62 14.46
N VAL A 5 -17.56 6.27 14.64
CA VAL A 5 -16.44 5.73 15.43
C VAL A 5 -16.87 5.35 16.85
N THR A 6 -17.78 6.12 17.46
CA THR A 6 -18.39 5.80 18.75
C THR A 6 -19.13 4.46 18.77
N LYS A 7 -19.86 4.13 17.68
CA LYS A 7 -20.54 2.83 17.59
C LYS A 7 -19.52 1.70 17.47
N ILE A 8 -18.42 1.92 16.74
CA ILE A 8 -17.32 0.96 16.66
C ILE A 8 -16.74 0.73 18.06
N HIS A 9 -16.42 1.78 18.82
CA HIS A 9 -15.89 1.64 20.19
C HIS A 9 -16.84 0.87 21.10
N HIS A 10 -18.13 1.20 21.06
CA HIS A 10 -19.15 0.51 21.83
C HIS A 10 -19.17 -0.99 21.51
N ILE A 11 -19.16 -1.37 20.22
CA ILE A 11 -19.10 -2.77 19.81
C ILE A 11 -17.81 -3.41 20.32
N LEU A 12 -16.65 -2.81 20.07
CA LEU A 12 -15.34 -3.34 20.47
C LEU A 12 -15.23 -3.58 21.98
N SER A 13 -15.88 -2.76 22.80
CA SER A 13 -15.95 -2.95 24.27
C SER A 13 -16.59 -4.29 24.68
N PHE A 14 -17.48 -4.85 23.86
CA PHE A 14 -18.12 -6.15 24.11
C PHE A 14 -17.37 -7.32 23.50
N VAL A 15 -16.43 -7.06 22.57
CA VAL A 15 -15.71 -8.10 21.83
C VAL A 15 -14.18 -7.96 21.99
N PRO A 16 -13.65 -8.05 23.22
CA PRO A 16 -12.26 -7.72 23.52
C PRO A 16 -11.24 -8.63 22.82
N LYS A 17 -11.65 -9.77 22.25
CA LYS A 17 -10.75 -10.70 21.53
C LYS A 17 -10.66 -10.45 20.03
N VAL A 18 -11.43 -9.51 19.49
CA VAL A 18 -11.37 -9.19 18.06
C VAL A 18 -10.04 -8.52 17.75
N ASN A 19 -9.41 -8.96 16.66
CA ASN A 19 -8.16 -8.41 16.15
C ASN A 19 -8.30 -7.77 14.76
N LEU A 20 -9.37 -8.09 14.03
CA LEU A 20 -9.67 -7.58 12.71
C LEU A 20 -10.90 -6.68 12.75
N LEU A 21 -10.72 -5.45 12.26
CA LEU A 21 -11.81 -4.54 11.98
C LEU A 21 -11.99 -4.43 10.45
N ASP A 22 -13.09 -4.99 9.95
CA ASP A 22 -13.45 -4.95 8.55
C ASP A 22 -14.68 -4.06 8.36
N ILE A 23 -14.49 -2.92 7.70
CA ILE A 23 -15.52 -1.90 7.49
C ILE A 23 -15.62 -1.64 6.00
N GLN A 24 -16.83 -1.79 5.46
CA GLN A 24 -17.06 -1.69 4.02
C GLN A 24 -18.34 -0.92 3.68
N TYR A 25 -18.35 -0.26 2.53
CA TYR A 25 -19.54 0.36 1.92
C TYR A 25 -20.27 1.35 2.84
N CYS A 26 -19.53 2.20 3.55
CA CYS A 26 -20.10 3.15 4.51
C CYS A 26 -19.35 4.48 4.57
N ASP A 27 -19.95 5.45 5.24
CA ASP A 27 -19.37 6.75 5.54
C ASP A 27 -18.96 6.77 7.02
N LEU A 28 -17.67 6.71 7.30
CA LEU A 28 -17.15 6.80 8.66
C LEU A 28 -17.26 8.25 9.15
N ILE A 29 -18.04 8.43 10.22
CA ILE A 29 -18.30 9.73 10.84
C ILE A 29 -17.84 9.73 12.29
N THR A 30 -17.66 10.93 12.84
CA THR A 30 -17.43 11.12 14.27
C THR A 30 -18.48 12.06 14.84
N ASN A 31 -18.78 11.84 16.12
CA ASN A 31 -19.59 12.76 16.91
C ASN A 31 -18.63 13.53 17.82
N ALA A 32 -18.71 14.86 17.81
CA ALA A 32 -17.85 15.70 18.63
C ALA A 32 -17.97 15.37 20.13
N GLY A 33 -16.85 15.42 20.85
CA GLY A 33 -16.83 15.40 22.33
C GLY A 33 -16.59 14.06 23.00
N ASN A 34 -16.19 13.02 22.27
CA ASN A 34 -15.92 11.71 22.87
C ASN A 34 -14.45 11.50 23.24
N THR A 35 -14.22 10.86 24.39
CA THR A 35 -12.91 10.35 24.81
C THR A 35 -12.41 9.28 23.85
N ILE A 36 -11.10 9.28 23.58
CA ILE A 36 -10.45 8.26 22.77
C ILE A 36 -10.27 7.02 23.65
N GLU A 37 -10.96 5.93 23.30
CA GLU A 37 -10.73 4.61 23.88
C GLU A 37 -9.69 3.86 23.03
N ILE A 38 -8.79 3.12 23.67
CA ILE A 38 -7.70 2.41 22.99
C ILE A 38 -7.97 0.90 23.00
N PHE A 39 -7.96 0.29 21.82
CA PHE A 39 -8.19 -1.14 21.60
C PHE A 39 -6.91 -1.81 21.07
N ASN A 40 -6.00 -2.16 21.98
CA ASN A 40 -4.69 -2.72 21.65
C ASN A 40 -4.74 -4.11 20.97
N ASN A 41 -5.87 -4.80 21.01
CA ASN A 41 -6.01 -6.12 20.41
C ASN A 41 -6.27 -6.06 18.90
N ILE A 42 -6.67 -4.90 18.37
CA ILE A 42 -6.90 -4.70 16.94
C ILE A 42 -5.56 -4.49 16.25
N THR A 43 -5.19 -5.46 15.43
CA THR A 43 -3.94 -5.50 14.66
C THR A 43 -4.19 -5.43 13.16
N GLU A 44 -5.43 -5.60 12.72
CA GLU A 44 -5.80 -5.60 11.31
C GLU A 44 -6.96 -4.66 11.04
N LEU A 45 -6.81 -3.80 10.03
CA LEU A 45 -7.84 -2.88 9.56
C LEU A 45 -8.06 -3.05 8.06
N ASN A 46 -9.31 -3.24 7.66
CA ASN A 46 -9.75 -3.18 6.29
C ASN A 46 -10.82 -2.10 6.12
N LEU A 47 -10.55 -1.11 5.28
CA LEU A 47 -11.50 -0.08 4.86
C LEU A 47 -11.72 -0.22 3.36
N LEU A 48 -12.92 -0.61 2.93
CA LEU A 48 -13.19 -0.89 1.51
C LEU A 48 -14.46 -0.19 1.05
N TRP A 49 -14.36 0.70 0.06
CA TRP A 49 -15.47 1.58 -0.33
C TRP A 49 -16.02 2.34 0.88
N THR A 50 -15.10 2.78 1.74
CA THR A 50 -15.40 3.50 2.98
C THR A 50 -14.91 4.94 2.86
N ASP A 51 -15.86 5.86 2.81
CA ASP A 51 -15.59 7.29 2.88
C ASP A 51 -15.41 7.69 4.35
N PHE A 52 -14.66 8.75 4.61
CA PHE A 52 -14.39 9.21 5.98
C PHE A 52 -14.07 10.70 6.02
N SER A 53 -14.51 11.38 7.08
CA SER A 53 -13.94 12.69 7.41
C SER A 53 -12.57 12.52 8.08
N LEU A 54 -11.73 13.56 8.00
CA LEU A 54 -10.43 13.56 8.68
C LEU A 54 -10.54 13.29 10.19
N ASP A 55 -11.51 13.91 10.86
CA ASP A 55 -11.69 13.71 12.31
C ASP A 55 -12.08 12.27 12.64
N ALA A 56 -12.92 11.64 11.81
CA ALA A 56 -13.37 10.27 12.03
C ALA A 56 -12.23 9.27 11.82
N ILE A 57 -11.48 9.39 10.74
CA ILE A 57 -10.35 8.48 10.47
C ILE A 57 -9.21 8.70 11.48
N LYS A 58 -8.98 9.95 11.90
CA LYS A 58 -8.01 10.27 12.96
C LYS A 58 -8.39 9.62 14.28
N GLN A 59 -9.63 9.76 14.70
CA GLN A 59 -10.12 9.14 15.93
C GLN A 59 -10.01 7.62 15.85
N LEU A 60 -10.38 7.02 14.70
CA LEU A 60 -10.24 5.59 14.51
C LEU A 60 -8.78 5.16 14.69
N PHE A 61 -7.82 5.73 13.96
CA PHE A 61 -6.41 5.33 14.09
C PHE A 61 -5.84 5.53 15.49
N GLN A 62 -6.21 6.62 16.17
CA GLN A 62 -5.81 6.86 17.57
C GLN A 62 -6.35 5.80 18.54
N SER A 63 -7.50 5.20 18.21
CA SER A 63 -8.11 4.13 18.98
C SER A 63 -7.54 2.74 18.71
N ILE A 64 -6.82 2.54 17.60
CA ILE A 64 -6.19 1.25 17.24
C ILE A 64 -4.71 1.44 16.85
N PRO A 65 -3.84 1.88 17.77
CA PRO A 65 -2.44 2.20 17.43
C PRO A 65 -1.57 0.96 17.13
N GLN A 66 -2.03 -0.26 17.46
CA GLN A 66 -1.26 -1.51 17.32
C GLN A 66 -1.45 -2.20 15.95
N LEU A 67 -1.87 -1.45 14.92
CA LEU A 67 -2.06 -2.00 13.58
C LEU A 67 -0.75 -2.54 12.99
N VAL A 68 -0.83 -3.76 12.48
CA VAL A 68 0.23 -4.48 11.75
C VAL A 68 -0.16 -4.64 10.28
N THR A 69 -1.45 -4.91 10.02
CA THR A 69 -2.01 -5.05 8.67
C THR A 69 -3.04 -3.96 8.41
N VAL A 70 -2.86 -3.20 7.33
CA VAL A 70 -3.81 -2.16 6.92
C VAL A 70 -4.11 -2.26 5.44
N ASN A 71 -5.39 -2.34 5.09
CA ASN A 71 -5.90 -2.18 3.74
C ASN A 71 -6.80 -0.95 3.67
N LEU A 72 -6.34 0.08 2.95
CA LEU A 72 -7.11 1.26 2.59
C LEU A 72 -7.52 1.12 1.12
N GLY A 73 -8.69 0.51 0.91
CA GLY A 73 -9.29 0.27 -0.39
C GLY A 73 -9.70 1.55 -1.11
N ALA A 74 -10.32 1.40 -2.29
CA ALA A 74 -10.89 2.53 -3.00
C ALA A 74 -11.96 3.22 -2.12
N ASN A 75 -12.01 4.55 -2.19
CA ASN A 75 -13.06 5.36 -1.61
C ASN A 75 -13.47 6.49 -2.57
N HIS A 76 -14.50 7.23 -2.21
CA HIS A 76 -15.04 8.39 -2.91
C HIS A 76 -14.96 9.68 -2.09
N ASN A 77 -14.01 9.77 -1.15
CA ASN A 77 -13.70 11.02 -0.46
C ASN A 77 -13.46 12.15 -1.47
N ARG A 78 -14.43 13.07 -1.58
CA ARG A 78 -14.42 14.16 -2.58
C ARG A 78 -13.68 15.39 -2.12
N LYS A 79 -13.30 15.44 -0.84
CA LYS A 79 -12.61 16.58 -0.26
C LYS A 79 -11.11 16.47 -0.55
N PRO A 80 -10.51 17.53 -1.13
CA PRO A 80 -9.09 17.52 -1.40
C PRO A 80 -8.27 17.19 -0.15
N LEU A 81 -7.22 16.39 -0.32
CA LEU A 81 -6.22 16.06 0.70
C LEU A 81 -6.69 15.22 1.90
N GLU A 82 -7.98 14.87 2.03
CA GLU A 82 -8.42 14.05 3.19
C GLU A 82 -7.71 12.69 3.22
N ASN A 83 -7.50 12.07 2.06
CA ASN A 83 -6.75 10.82 1.97
C ASN A 83 -5.25 11.01 2.29
N ASP A 84 -4.65 12.13 1.85
CA ASP A 84 -3.25 12.45 2.21
C ASP A 84 -3.09 12.64 3.73
N LEU A 85 -3.97 13.43 4.33
CA LEU A 85 -3.95 13.72 5.77
C LEU A 85 -4.24 12.48 6.61
N ALA A 86 -5.14 11.60 6.14
CA ALA A 86 -5.39 10.31 6.79
C ALA A 86 -4.13 9.43 6.82
N LEU A 87 -3.39 9.34 5.71
CA LEU A 87 -2.13 8.59 5.67
C LEU A 87 -1.06 9.21 6.56
N GLN A 88 -1.00 10.55 6.64
CA GLN A 88 -0.09 11.23 7.56
C GLN A 88 -0.42 10.87 9.02
N VAL A 89 -1.69 10.99 9.43
CA VAL A 89 -2.11 10.64 10.78
C VAL A 89 -1.81 9.18 11.09
N MET A 90 -2.10 8.26 10.16
CA MET A 90 -1.77 6.83 10.31
C MET A 90 -0.27 6.65 10.60
N SER A 91 0.59 7.32 9.84
CA SER A 91 2.05 7.26 10.01
C SER A 91 2.55 7.79 11.36
N GLU A 92 1.80 8.71 11.98
CA GLU A 92 2.13 9.29 13.28
C GLU A 92 1.66 8.40 14.45
N VAL A 93 0.57 7.65 14.29
CA VAL A 93 -0.10 6.95 15.41
C VAL A 93 -0.02 5.43 15.35
N CYS A 94 0.24 4.83 14.18
CA CYS A 94 0.31 3.39 13.97
C CYS A 94 1.73 2.97 13.53
N PRO A 95 2.73 2.90 14.44
CA PRO A 95 4.13 2.74 14.04
C PRO A 95 4.48 1.33 13.52
N ASN A 96 3.65 0.31 13.78
CA ASN A 96 4.01 -1.11 13.62
C ASN A 96 3.49 -1.76 12.33
N ILE A 97 3.10 -0.98 11.31
CA ILE A 97 2.53 -1.54 10.08
C ILE A 97 3.60 -2.30 9.28
N GLU A 98 3.38 -3.58 9.05
CA GLU A 98 4.25 -4.47 8.25
C GLU A 98 3.61 -4.88 6.91
N ARG A 99 2.27 -4.78 6.81
CA ARG A 99 1.51 -5.19 5.64
C ARG A 99 0.56 -4.06 5.26
N LEU A 100 0.84 -3.41 4.14
CA LEU A 100 0.16 -2.19 3.74
C LEU A 100 -0.40 -2.30 2.31
N SER A 101 -1.69 -2.06 2.17
CA SER A 101 -2.36 -1.95 0.87
C SER A 101 -3.07 -0.60 0.77
N ILE A 102 -2.75 0.18 -0.28
CA ILE A 102 -3.29 1.51 -0.54
C ILE A 102 -3.84 1.55 -1.96
N SER A 103 -5.15 1.59 -2.05
CA SER A 103 -5.94 1.79 -3.27
C SER A 103 -6.79 3.05 -3.22
N LEU A 104 -6.58 3.91 -2.21
CA LEU A 104 -7.19 5.23 -2.09
C LEU A 104 -6.98 6.05 -3.36
N GLN A 105 -8.00 6.82 -3.75
CA GLN A 105 -7.90 7.76 -4.86
C GLN A 105 -7.31 9.08 -4.37
N GLN A 106 -6.77 9.89 -5.29
CA GLN A 106 -6.32 11.27 -4.99
C GLN A 106 -5.32 11.37 -3.83
N VAL A 107 -4.37 10.43 -3.75
CA VAL A 107 -3.22 10.54 -2.85
C VAL A 107 -2.02 11.07 -3.63
N SER A 108 -1.36 12.09 -3.09
CA SER A 108 -0.18 12.66 -3.72
C SER A 108 1.05 11.76 -3.62
N GLU A 109 1.94 11.84 -4.63
CA GLU A 109 3.20 11.10 -4.65
C GLU A 109 4.09 11.41 -3.43
N ASN A 110 4.11 12.68 -2.99
CA ASN A 110 4.89 13.11 -1.83
C ASN A 110 4.42 12.40 -0.55
N THR A 111 3.11 12.29 -0.34
CA THR A 111 2.57 11.58 0.84
C THR A 111 2.98 10.12 0.82
N LEU A 112 2.87 9.44 -0.33
CA LEU A 112 3.33 8.04 -0.46
C LEU A 112 4.83 7.90 -0.18
N CYS A 113 5.66 8.81 -0.68
CA CYS A 113 7.11 8.81 -0.41
C CYS A 113 7.42 9.00 1.09
N ARG A 114 6.70 9.89 1.78
CA ARG A 114 6.84 10.07 3.24
C ARG A 114 6.43 8.82 4.00
N LEU A 115 5.30 8.23 3.62
CA LEU A 115 4.80 6.99 4.20
C LEU A 115 5.80 5.85 4.08
N LEU A 116 6.42 5.70 2.89
CA LEU A 116 7.48 4.73 2.64
C LEU A 116 8.77 5.04 3.41
N THR A 117 9.03 6.31 3.76
CA THR A 117 10.16 6.66 4.63
C THR A 117 9.92 6.18 6.06
N VAL A 118 8.67 6.19 6.52
CA VAL A 118 8.28 5.70 7.85
C VAL A 118 8.28 4.17 7.89
N TYR A 119 7.55 3.52 6.98
CA TYR A 119 7.33 2.07 7.06
C TYR A 119 8.24 1.23 6.16
N GLY A 120 8.95 1.82 5.20
CA GLY A 120 9.66 1.05 4.16
C GLY A 120 10.54 -0.06 4.72
N TYR A 121 11.33 0.24 5.76
CA TYR A 121 12.27 -0.71 6.35
C TYR A 121 11.64 -1.91 7.05
N GLN A 122 10.36 -1.85 7.44
CA GLN A 122 9.65 -2.92 8.15
C GLN A 122 8.59 -3.62 7.30
N LEU A 123 8.21 -3.05 6.15
CA LEU A 123 7.20 -3.64 5.29
C LEU A 123 7.65 -5.00 4.73
N ALA A 124 6.85 -6.03 4.99
CA ALA A 124 6.94 -7.34 4.35
C ALA A 124 6.00 -7.44 3.14
N LEU A 125 4.86 -6.73 3.16
CA LEU A 125 3.92 -6.65 2.03
C LEU A 125 3.54 -5.20 1.73
N LEU A 126 3.62 -4.84 0.45
CA LEU A 126 3.18 -3.56 -0.06
C LEU A 126 2.33 -3.75 -1.32
N SER A 127 1.13 -3.18 -1.31
CA SER A 127 0.24 -3.10 -2.47
C SER A 127 -0.13 -1.64 -2.66
N ILE A 128 0.33 -1.01 -3.73
CA ILE A 128 0.24 0.45 -3.88
C ILE A 128 -0.19 0.82 -5.29
N ARG A 129 -1.05 1.83 -5.38
CA ARG A 129 -1.30 2.56 -6.62
C ARG A 129 -0.36 3.76 -6.68
N CYS A 130 0.40 3.90 -7.76
CA CYS A 130 1.27 5.06 -7.96
C CYS A 130 1.29 5.50 -9.43
N GLU A 131 1.49 6.80 -9.64
CA GLU A 131 1.48 7.43 -10.96
C GLU A 131 2.84 8.02 -11.36
N GLY A 132 3.76 8.17 -10.39
CA GLY A 132 5.08 8.76 -10.59
C GLY A 132 6.24 7.84 -10.21
N THR A 133 7.43 8.25 -10.64
CA THR A 133 8.68 7.52 -10.53
C THR A 133 9.32 7.65 -9.14
N GLN A 134 8.96 8.67 -8.35
CA GLN A 134 9.58 8.92 -7.04
C GLN A 134 9.16 7.84 -6.04
N VAL A 135 7.91 7.38 -6.10
CA VAL A 135 7.44 6.27 -5.25
C VAL A 135 8.21 4.99 -5.55
N ILE A 136 8.40 4.66 -6.83
CA ILE A 136 9.14 3.48 -7.25
C ILE A 136 10.60 3.55 -6.78
N LYS A 137 11.26 4.69 -6.99
CA LYS A 137 12.60 4.96 -6.47
C LYS A 137 12.66 4.87 -4.95
N ARG A 138 11.63 5.35 -4.25
CA ARG A 138 11.58 5.28 -2.79
C ARG A 138 11.42 3.85 -2.29
N ILE A 139 10.63 3.02 -2.98
CA ILE A 139 10.49 1.59 -2.67
C ILE A 139 11.87 0.91 -2.77
N SER A 140 12.59 1.07 -3.87
CA SER A 140 13.90 0.44 -4.05
C SER A 140 14.93 0.90 -3.01
N GLN A 141 14.83 2.14 -2.51
CA GLN A 141 15.71 2.69 -1.49
C GLN A 141 15.44 2.17 -0.07
N CYS A 142 14.16 2.01 0.31
CA CYS A 142 13.79 1.79 1.72
C CYS A 142 13.25 0.39 2.01
N ALA A 143 12.57 -0.25 1.05
CA ALA A 143 11.79 -1.46 1.28
C ALA A 143 12.58 -2.75 1.02
N LYS A 144 13.75 -2.88 1.68
CA LYS A 144 14.69 -3.99 1.45
C LYS A 144 14.20 -5.34 1.97
N ARG A 145 13.30 -5.34 2.97
CA ARG A 145 12.69 -6.53 3.58
C ARG A 145 11.40 -6.98 2.88
N LEU A 146 11.00 -6.27 1.83
CA LEU A 146 9.75 -6.51 1.15
C LEU A 146 9.78 -7.90 0.49
N GLN A 147 8.79 -8.72 0.81
CA GLN A 147 8.64 -10.05 0.24
C GLN A 147 7.61 -10.03 -0.89
N HIS A 148 6.52 -9.28 -0.69
CA HIS A 148 5.39 -9.22 -1.59
C HIS A 148 5.15 -7.77 -2.03
N LEU A 149 5.27 -7.50 -3.33
CA LEU A 149 5.04 -6.18 -3.91
C LEU A 149 4.00 -6.23 -5.02
N ILE A 150 3.01 -5.34 -4.96
CA ILE A 150 2.03 -5.14 -6.03
C ILE A 150 2.02 -3.65 -6.37
N ILE A 151 2.40 -3.30 -7.60
CA ILE A 151 2.34 -1.92 -8.10
C ILE A 151 1.25 -1.83 -9.16
N ARG A 152 0.22 -1.03 -8.88
CA ARG A 152 -0.84 -0.67 -9.84
C ARG A 152 -0.48 0.64 -10.52
N HIS A 153 -0.25 0.60 -11.82
CA HIS A 153 0.09 1.76 -12.62
C HIS A 153 -1.18 2.46 -13.12
N SER A 154 -1.37 3.72 -12.76
CA SER A 154 -2.49 4.54 -13.25
C SER A 154 -2.07 5.74 -14.08
N GLY A 155 -0.78 5.90 -14.39
CA GLY A 155 -0.23 7.04 -15.12
C GLY A 155 0.14 6.74 -16.57
N CYS A 156 0.95 7.65 -17.13
CA CYS A 156 1.57 7.56 -18.47
C CYS A 156 3.08 7.84 -18.43
N ASN A 157 3.66 7.94 -17.23
CA ASN A 157 5.08 8.22 -17.06
C ASN A 157 5.86 6.91 -17.08
N LYS A 158 6.94 6.88 -17.88
CA LYS A 158 7.88 5.76 -17.87
C LYS A 158 8.38 5.52 -16.45
N ASN A 159 8.09 4.34 -15.95
CA ASN A 159 8.44 3.90 -14.63
C ASN A 159 9.44 2.76 -14.75
N ASP A 160 10.66 2.96 -14.22
CA ASP A 160 11.68 1.91 -14.21
C ASP A 160 11.67 1.18 -12.86
N VAL A 161 11.25 -0.09 -12.88
CA VAL A 161 11.24 -0.97 -11.69
C VAL A 161 12.52 -1.80 -11.57
N THR A 162 13.49 -1.62 -12.46
CA THR A 162 14.74 -2.38 -12.46
C THR A 162 15.49 -2.22 -11.13
N ASP A 163 15.50 -1.00 -10.57
CA ASP A 163 16.09 -0.79 -9.24
C ASP A 163 15.36 -1.61 -8.17
N ILE A 164 14.04 -1.76 -8.22
CA ILE A 164 13.32 -2.63 -7.26
C ILE A 164 13.76 -4.09 -7.43
N LEU A 165 13.85 -4.57 -8.67
CA LEU A 165 14.25 -5.94 -8.98
C LEU A 165 15.66 -6.25 -8.48
N ARG A 166 16.58 -5.30 -8.62
CA ARG A 166 17.98 -5.37 -8.16
C ARG A 166 18.07 -5.28 -6.63
N GLU A 167 17.41 -4.29 -6.05
CA GLU A 167 17.67 -3.83 -4.68
C GLU A 167 16.82 -4.51 -3.60
N CYS A 168 15.64 -5.03 -3.96
CA CYS A 168 14.73 -5.68 -3.02
C CYS A 168 14.93 -7.20 -3.09
N GLU A 169 16.08 -7.69 -2.61
CA GLU A 169 16.49 -9.11 -2.68
C GLU A 169 15.49 -10.08 -2.01
N SER A 170 14.79 -9.60 -0.98
CA SER A 170 13.80 -10.40 -0.24
C SER A 170 12.51 -10.67 -1.02
N LEU A 171 12.30 -10.02 -2.18
CA LEU A 171 11.08 -10.22 -2.97
C LEU A 171 10.98 -11.67 -3.44
N SER A 172 9.87 -12.30 -3.08
CA SER A 172 9.43 -13.61 -3.54
C SER A 172 8.19 -13.52 -4.46
N HIS A 173 7.51 -12.38 -4.44
CA HIS A 173 6.37 -12.09 -5.30
C HIS A 173 6.38 -10.62 -5.72
N PHE A 174 6.34 -10.37 -7.03
CA PHE A 174 6.21 -9.03 -7.57
C PHE A 174 5.15 -9.00 -8.69
N ALA A 175 4.17 -8.11 -8.57
CA ALA A 175 3.15 -7.91 -9.57
C ALA A 175 3.11 -6.46 -10.08
N MET A 176 3.17 -6.31 -11.39
CA MET A 176 2.98 -5.08 -12.15
C MET A 176 1.58 -5.12 -12.76
N VAL A 177 0.61 -4.44 -12.14
CA VAL A 177 -0.81 -4.51 -12.52
C VAL A 177 -1.21 -3.33 -13.40
N SER A 178 -1.89 -3.63 -14.52
CA SER A 178 -2.38 -2.64 -15.51
C SER A 178 -1.27 -1.79 -16.16
N TRP A 179 -0.09 -2.39 -16.35
CA TRP A 179 1.08 -1.72 -16.89
C TRP A 179 1.06 -1.63 -18.42
N PRO A 180 1.38 -0.47 -19.02
CA PRO A 180 1.63 -0.36 -20.45
C PRO A 180 2.83 -1.23 -20.85
N ILE A 181 2.68 -2.09 -21.87
CA ILE A 181 3.74 -3.04 -22.26
C ILE A 181 5.06 -2.32 -22.60
N GLN A 182 4.98 -1.16 -23.26
CA GLN A 182 6.13 -0.33 -23.61
C GLN A 182 6.92 0.25 -22.42
N GLU A 183 6.36 0.19 -21.21
CA GLU A 183 7.00 0.68 -19.98
C GLU A 183 7.51 -0.47 -19.10
N VAL A 184 7.22 -1.71 -19.46
CA VAL A 184 7.74 -2.89 -18.76
C VAL A 184 9.21 -3.07 -19.15
N PRO A 185 10.14 -3.22 -18.20
CA PRO A 185 11.55 -3.47 -18.51
C PRO A 185 11.72 -4.69 -19.43
N SER A 186 12.64 -4.61 -20.39
CA SER A 186 12.90 -5.69 -21.35
C SER A 186 13.22 -7.01 -20.66
N VAL A 187 13.98 -6.98 -19.56
CA VAL A 187 14.31 -8.17 -18.76
C VAL A 187 13.07 -8.89 -18.22
N VAL A 188 12.00 -8.15 -17.91
CA VAL A 188 10.71 -8.71 -17.48
C VAL A 188 9.94 -9.24 -18.70
N LEU A 189 9.91 -8.50 -19.80
CA LEU A 189 9.24 -8.94 -21.03
C LEU A 189 9.88 -10.21 -21.61
N ASP A 190 11.19 -10.33 -21.56
CA ASP A 190 11.95 -11.49 -22.01
C ASP A 190 11.61 -12.74 -21.20
N ARG A 191 11.37 -12.58 -19.90
CA ARG A 191 10.93 -13.67 -19.03
C ARG A 191 9.48 -14.07 -19.29
N MET A 192 8.65 -13.11 -19.71
CA MET A 192 7.20 -13.25 -19.86
C MET A 192 6.75 -13.37 -21.33
N ARG A 193 7.65 -13.68 -22.28
CA ARG A 193 7.40 -13.63 -23.74
C ARG A 193 6.09 -14.29 -24.18
N ASP A 194 5.73 -15.41 -23.58
CA ASP A 194 4.51 -16.16 -23.92
C ASP A 194 3.20 -15.51 -23.41
N GLN A 195 3.31 -14.44 -22.61
CA GLN A 195 2.19 -13.74 -21.97
C GLN A 195 1.98 -12.32 -22.53
N VAL A 196 2.71 -11.90 -23.57
CA VAL A 196 2.71 -10.53 -24.10
C VAL A 196 1.71 -10.39 -25.26
N GLU A 197 0.47 -10.01 -24.94
CA GLU A 197 -0.53 -9.60 -25.94
C GLU A 197 -1.38 -8.44 -25.37
N GLY A 198 -1.76 -7.46 -26.20
CA GLY A 198 -2.58 -6.30 -25.80
C GLY A 198 -1.79 -5.01 -25.52
N ILE A 199 -2.42 -4.01 -24.89
CA ILE A 199 -1.83 -2.68 -24.64
C ILE A 199 -1.40 -2.50 -23.17
N ARG A 200 -2.19 -3.05 -22.24
CA ARG A 200 -1.90 -3.08 -20.80
C ARG A 200 -2.11 -4.48 -20.26
N LYS A 201 -1.21 -4.95 -19.39
CA LYS A 201 -1.32 -6.27 -18.77
C LYS A 201 -0.90 -6.27 -17.31
N THR A 202 -1.27 -7.37 -16.65
CA THR A 202 -0.74 -7.73 -15.35
C THR A 202 0.41 -8.71 -15.56
N PHE A 203 1.59 -8.35 -15.08
CA PHE A 203 2.75 -9.22 -15.04
C PHE A 203 2.97 -9.62 -13.59
N ALA A 204 2.98 -10.92 -13.31
CA ALA A 204 3.27 -11.45 -11.98
C ALA A 204 4.51 -12.32 -12.08
N LEU A 205 5.53 -11.97 -11.31
CA LEU A 205 6.81 -12.65 -11.21
C LEU A 205 6.84 -13.40 -9.89
N ASP A 206 7.14 -14.68 -9.96
CA ASP A 206 7.40 -15.50 -8.78
C ASP A 206 8.88 -15.43 -8.36
N ARG A 207 9.23 -16.18 -7.32
CA ARG A 207 10.59 -16.23 -6.79
C ARG A 207 11.62 -16.65 -7.83
N ASN A 208 11.31 -17.66 -8.65
CA ASN A 208 12.24 -18.18 -9.64
C ASN A 208 12.48 -17.16 -10.76
N ASP A 209 11.42 -16.47 -11.18
CA ASP A 209 11.52 -15.38 -12.15
C ASP A 209 12.41 -14.26 -11.65
N LEU A 210 12.23 -13.86 -10.38
CA LEU A 210 13.02 -12.80 -9.74
C LEU A 210 14.49 -13.17 -9.57
N GLU A 211 14.79 -14.41 -9.17
CA GLU A 211 16.17 -14.90 -9.05
C GLU A 211 16.89 -14.92 -10.42
N GLU A 212 16.19 -15.35 -11.47
CA GLU A 212 16.75 -15.37 -12.83
C GLU A 212 16.98 -13.96 -13.37
N ILE A 213 16.02 -13.04 -13.19
CA ILE A 213 16.18 -11.64 -13.60
C ILE A 213 17.39 -11.00 -12.92
N ARG A 214 17.57 -11.20 -11.62
CA ARG A 214 18.73 -10.68 -10.88
C ARG A 214 20.03 -11.24 -11.44
N ARG A 215 20.07 -12.53 -11.76
CA ARG A 215 21.22 -13.16 -12.42
C ARG A 215 21.55 -12.47 -13.75
N LEU A 216 20.55 -12.23 -14.59
CA LEU A 216 20.73 -11.57 -15.89
C LEU A 216 21.21 -10.12 -15.74
N CYS A 217 20.68 -9.37 -14.77
CA CYS A 217 21.13 -8.01 -14.48
C CYS A 217 22.60 -7.95 -14.06
N LEU A 218 23.09 -8.93 -13.28
CA LEU A 218 24.49 -9.01 -12.86
C LEU A 218 25.45 -9.30 -14.02
N TYR A 219 25.02 -10.05 -15.05
CA TYR A 219 25.86 -10.33 -16.22
C TYR A 219 26.00 -9.12 -17.16
N GLN A 220 24.98 -8.27 -17.27
CA GLN A 220 25.02 -7.08 -18.12
C GLN A 220 26.00 -6.01 -17.61
N GLU A 221 26.37 -6.03 -16.32
CA GLU A 221 27.34 -5.11 -15.73
C GLU A 221 28.81 -5.52 -15.93
N GLN A 222 29.07 -6.75 -16.40
CA GLN A 222 30.44 -7.25 -16.66
C GLN A 222 30.94 -7.01 -18.08
N GLU A 223 30.07 -6.52 -18.98
CA GLU A 223 30.38 -6.27 -20.40
C GLU A 223 30.61 -4.78 -20.74
N ILE A 224 30.77 -3.92 -19.72
CA ILE A 224 31.06 -2.48 -19.86
C ILE A 224 32.47 -2.16 -19.35
#